data_AF-A0A7Y2YBQ0-F1
#
_entry.id   AF-A0A7Y2YBQ0-F1
#
_cell.length_a   1.000
_cell.length_b   1.000
_cell.length_c   1.000
_cell.angle_alpha   90.00
_cell.angle_beta   90.00
_cell.angle_gamma   90.00
#
_symmetry.space_group_name_H-M   'P 1'
#
loop_
_entity.id
_entity.type
_entity.pdbx_description
1 polymer ?
#
loop_
_entity_poly.entity_id
_entity_poly.type
_entity_poly.pdbx_seq_one_letter_code
_entity_poly.pdbx_strand_id
1 'polypeptide(L)'
;AVDLAKFAAWQFRALDGADNAVLSGNTLREMQRVQWLDWDWSVARGLAFGVYRVGDRTLTGHAGDCPGFNTRLFLDPVTKTAVAMMANRNHTDVDGYAAAIYDILDAEGTVTEPAQADNLNDYIGGYDFSPWGGEELVFRWKDGLALVSLPTMEPVDSLTELRHIEGDRFHTVRKNGKPGHEIRFVRNADGRVTHLDVHSLHLPRLP
;
A
#
# COMPACT_ATOMS: atom_id res chain seq x y z
N ALA A 1 2.39 -5.68 14.39
CA ALA A 1 2.64 -4.53 13.51
C ALA A 1 2.74 -3.20 14.28
N VAL A 2 1.79 -2.90 15.18
CA VAL A 2 1.75 -1.61 15.91
C VAL A 2 3.05 -1.27 16.66
N ASP A 3 3.69 -2.24 17.32
CA ASP A 3 4.95 -1.97 18.02
C ASP A 3 6.13 -1.70 17.08
N LEU A 4 6.16 -2.36 15.90
CA LEU A 4 7.14 -2.02 14.86
C LEU A 4 6.93 -0.61 14.30
N ALA A 5 5.67 -0.18 14.17
CA ALA A 5 5.36 1.19 13.77
C ALA A 5 5.82 2.22 14.83
N LYS A 6 5.59 1.94 16.12
CA LYS A 6 6.12 2.77 17.22
C LYS A 6 7.65 2.80 17.23
N PHE A 7 8.29 1.65 16.98
CA PHE A 7 9.74 1.52 16.89
C PHE A 7 10.31 2.32 15.71
N ALA A 8 9.68 2.27 14.53
CA ALA A 8 10.07 3.08 13.39
C ALA A 8 9.89 4.58 13.66
N ALA A 9 8.76 4.97 14.26
CA ALA A 9 8.52 6.36 14.66
C ALA A 9 9.56 6.87 15.67
N TRP A 10 9.99 6.02 16.61
CA TRP A 10 11.10 6.33 17.50
C TRP A 10 12.41 6.54 16.73
N GLN A 11 12.74 5.65 15.79
CA GLN A 11 13.95 5.80 14.96
C GLN A 11 13.97 7.14 14.20
N PHE A 12 12.84 7.57 13.63
CA PHE A 12 12.77 8.88 12.97
C PHE A 12 13.04 10.03 13.94
N ARG A 13 12.42 10.04 15.13
CA ARG A 13 12.69 11.06 16.16
C ARG A 13 14.15 11.02 16.62
N ALA A 14 14.74 9.84 16.76
CA ALA A 14 16.13 9.69 17.15
C ALA A 14 17.11 10.22 16.09
N LEU A 15 16.85 9.95 14.81
CA LEU A 15 17.66 10.47 13.69
C LEU A 15 17.58 12.00 13.56
N ASP A 16 16.45 12.59 13.92
CA ASP A 16 16.25 14.04 13.99
C ASP A 16 16.89 14.68 15.25
N GLY A 17 17.37 13.86 16.20
CA GLY A 17 17.89 14.32 17.48
C GLY A 17 16.80 14.75 18.48
N ALA A 18 15.53 14.47 18.20
CA ALA A 18 14.40 14.79 19.06
C ALA A 18 14.20 13.75 20.19
N ASP A 19 14.85 12.59 20.12
CA ASP A 19 14.79 11.53 21.13
C ASP A 19 16.15 10.82 21.23
N ASN A 20 16.81 10.91 22.38
CA ASN A 20 18.10 10.27 22.66
C ASN A 20 18.07 9.39 23.91
N ALA A 21 16.88 9.03 24.40
CA ALA A 21 16.72 8.34 25.68
C ALA A 21 17.26 6.90 25.68
N VAL A 22 17.25 6.25 24.50
CA VAL A 22 17.68 4.84 24.34
C VAL A 22 19.00 4.73 23.58
N LEU A 23 19.15 5.48 22.49
CA LEU A 23 20.33 5.46 21.62
C LEU A 23 20.54 6.85 21.03
N SER A 24 21.80 7.26 20.86
CA SER A 24 22.09 8.54 20.20
C SER A 24 21.72 8.49 18.72
N GLY A 25 21.23 9.60 18.17
CA GLY A 25 20.91 9.71 16.73
C GLY A 25 22.11 9.45 15.83
N ASN A 26 23.32 9.84 16.26
CA ASN A 26 24.56 9.55 15.52
C ASN A 26 24.85 8.06 15.46
N THR A 27 24.70 7.36 16.59
CA THR A 27 24.88 5.91 16.65
C THR A 27 23.85 5.18 15.79
N LEU A 28 22.58 5.60 15.82
CA LEU A 28 21.56 5.03 14.95
C LEU A 28 21.87 5.28 13.45
N ARG A 29 22.34 6.47 13.11
CA ARG A 29 22.75 6.82 11.74
C ARG A 29 23.94 5.96 11.29
N GLU A 30 24.89 5.67 12.17
CA GLU A 30 25.99 4.75 11.91
C GLU A 30 25.50 3.31 11.71
N MET A 31 24.50 2.87 12.48
CA MET A 31 23.90 1.55 12.30
C MET A 31 23.16 1.41 10.98
N GLN A 32 22.50 2.46 10.51
CA GLN A 32 21.64 2.42 9.31
C GLN A 32 22.38 2.73 8.00
N ARG A 33 23.53 3.41 8.02
CA ARG A 33 24.34 3.65 6.81
C ARG A 33 25.04 2.37 6.35
N VAL A 34 25.44 2.35 5.08
CA VAL A 34 26.25 1.25 4.54
C VAL A 34 27.58 1.16 5.29
N GLN A 35 27.86 -0.02 5.83
CA GLN A 35 29.11 -0.41 6.46
C GLN A 35 29.82 -1.50 5.67
N TRP A 36 29.05 -2.32 4.95
CA TRP A 36 29.56 -3.42 4.15
C TRP A 36 28.76 -3.55 2.86
N LEU A 37 29.46 -3.89 1.78
CA LEU A 37 28.92 -4.17 0.47
C LEU A 37 29.46 -5.52 0.01
N ASP A 38 28.61 -6.32 -0.64
CA ASP A 38 29.07 -7.45 -1.43
C ASP A 38 29.94 -6.98 -2.60
N TRP A 39 30.80 -7.88 -3.09
CA TRP A 39 31.78 -7.57 -4.14
C TRP A 39 31.13 -7.07 -5.44
N ASP A 40 29.91 -7.54 -5.74
CA ASP A 40 29.10 -7.18 -6.91
C ASP A 40 28.11 -6.03 -6.63
N TRP A 41 28.17 -5.46 -5.43
CA TRP A 41 27.32 -4.35 -4.97
C TRP A 41 25.82 -4.69 -4.90
N SER A 42 25.46 -5.97 -5.00
CA SER A 42 24.06 -6.42 -4.96
C SER A 42 23.46 -6.35 -3.54
N VAL A 43 24.30 -6.45 -2.51
CA VAL A 43 23.89 -6.44 -1.11
C VAL A 43 24.63 -5.35 -0.35
N ALA A 44 23.87 -4.51 0.35
CA ALA A 44 24.38 -3.54 1.31
C ALA A 44 23.88 -3.85 2.72
N ARG A 45 24.77 -3.69 3.72
CA ARG A 45 24.49 -3.90 5.14
C ARG A 45 25.03 -2.74 5.97
N GLY A 46 24.25 -2.32 6.96
CA GLY A 46 24.69 -1.53 8.09
C GLY A 46 25.01 -2.42 9.30
N LEU A 47 24.95 -1.87 10.51
CA LEU A 47 25.10 -2.64 11.76
C LEU A 47 23.73 -3.10 12.24
N ALA A 48 23.42 -4.38 12.09
CA ALA A 48 22.09 -4.96 12.38
C ALA A 48 20.93 -4.40 11.53
N PHE A 49 21.26 -3.71 10.43
CA PHE A 49 20.30 -3.25 9.42
C PHE A 49 20.76 -3.68 8.02
N GLY A 50 19.81 -4.03 7.17
CA GLY A 50 20.01 -4.03 5.72
C GLY A 50 19.81 -2.63 5.15
N VAL A 51 20.47 -2.37 4.02
CA VAL A 51 20.23 -1.18 3.19
C VAL A 51 19.77 -1.67 1.82
N TYR A 52 18.62 -1.21 1.38
CA TYR A 52 17.89 -1.78 0.25
C TYR A 52 17.56 -0.68 -0.77
N ARG A 53 17.63 -1.03 -2.05
CA ARG A 53 17.08 -0.21 -3.14
C ARG A 53 15.71 -0.76 -3.50
N VAL A 54 14.66 0.04 -3.34
CA VAL A 54 13.29 -0.30 -3.71
C VAL A 54 12.75 0.86 -4.55
N GLY A 55 12.54 0.63 -5.84
CA GLY A 55 12.35 1.72 -6.81
C GLY A 55 13.50 2.73 -6.72
N ASP A 56 13.16 4.00 -6.59
CA ASP A 56 14.12 5.10 -6.39
C ASP A 56 14.49 5.35 -4.91
N ARG A 57 13.90 4.60 -3.98
CA ARG A 57 14.12 4.76 -2.54
C ARG A 57 15.33 3.98 -2.07
N THR A 58 16.10 4.57 -1.17
CA THR A 58 17.11 3.84 -0.39
C THR A 58 16.58 3.65 1.02
N LEU A 59 16.12 2.44 1.30
CA LEU A 59 15.47 2.06 2.54
C LEU A 59 16.47 1.39 3.48
N THR A 60 16.28 1.56 4.79
CA THR A 60 16.97 0.79 5.83
C THR A 60 15.98 -0.08 6.57
N GLY A 61 16.40 -1.19 7.15
CA GLY A 61 15.45 -2.06 7.85
C GLY A 61 16.00 -3.44 8.15
N HIS A 62 15.10 -4.37 8.43
CA HIS A 62 15.47 -5.76 8.68
C HIS A 62 14.34 -6.72 8.30
N ALA A 63 14.74 -7.93 7.89
CA ALA A 63 13.84 -9.05 7.65
C ALA A 63 13.79 -9.97 8.88
N GLY A 64 12.73 -10.72 9.06
CA GLY A 64 12.66 -11.76 10.07
C GLY A 64 12.04 -13.02 9.48
N ASP A 65 12.67 -14.15 9.74
CA ASP A 65 12.19 -15.46 9.32
C ASP A 65 12.31 -16.43 10.49
N CYS A 66 11.18 -17.04 10.83
CA CYS A 66 11.06 -18.14 11.78
C CYS A 66 10.04 -19.11 11.19
N PRO A 67 10.16 -20.43 11.40
CA PRO A 67 9.15 -21.37 10.91
C PRO A 67 7.73 -20.97 11.33
N GLY A 68 6.89 -20.69 10.34
CA GLY A 68 5.51 -20.22 10.47
C GLY A 68 5.34 -18.69 10.45
N PHE A 69 6.41 -17.90 10.42
CA PHE A 69 6.37 -16.45 10.58
C PHE A 69 7.40 -15.72 9.72
N ASN A 70 6.92 -14.82 8.87
CA ASN A 70 7.76 -13.91 8.08
C ASN A 70 7.46 -12.46 8.46
N THR A 71 8.50 -11.63 8.55
CA THR A 71 8.37 -10.20 8.84
C THR A 71 9.31 -9.37 7.99
N ARG A 72 8.89 -8.16 7.64
CA ARG A 72 9.72 -7.14 7.03
C ARG A 72 9.44 -5.80 7.69
N LEU A 73 10.49 -5.08 8.05
CA LEU A 73 10.42 -3.66 8.37
C LEU A 73 11.32 -2.91 7.40
N PHE A 74 10.74 -1.98 6.66
CA PHE A 74 11.45 -0.96 5.89
C PHE A 74 11.20 0.42 6.49
N LEU A 75 12.24 1.24 6.51
CA LEU A 75 12.21 2.64 6.91
C LEU A 75 12.82 3.48 5.80
N ASP A 76 12.11 4.52 5.39
CA ASP A 76 12.64 5.59 4.57
C ASP A 76 13.00 6.77 5.48
N PRO A 77 14.29 6.99 5.79
CA PRO A 77 14.70 8.09 6.65
C PRO A 77 14.57 9.46 5.96
N VAL A 78 14.40 9.50 4.64
CA VAL A 78 14.24 10.74 3.85
C VAL A 78 12.79 11.20 3.93
N THR A 79 11.82 10.34 3.59
CA THR A 79 10.39 10.68 3.64
C THR A 79 9.74 10.43 5.00
N LYS A 80 10.50 9.91 5.98
CA LYS A 80 10.02 9.55 7.33
C LYS A 80 8.81 8.62 7.31
N THR A 81 8.82 7.69 6.35
CA THR A 81 7.76 6.71 6.14
C THR A 81 8.31 5.31 6.38
N ALA A 82 7.59 4.48 7.12
CA ALA A 82 7.98 3.10 7.38
C ALA A 82 6.84 2.15 7.04
N VAL A 83 7.20 0.98 6.50
CA VAL A 83 6.27 -0.11 6.19
C VAL A 83 6.71 -1.35 6.95
N ALA A 84 5.79 -1.90 7.74
CA ALA A 84 5.98 -3.14 8.46
C ALA A 84 4.98 -4.18 7.96
N MET A 85 5.48 -5.27 7.40
CA MET A 85 4.67 -6.40 6.94
C MET A 85 4.95 -7.63 7.79
N MET A 86 3.90 -8.37 8.14
CA MET A 86 3.98 -9.56 8.98
C MET A 86 3.03 -10.63 8.45
N ALA A 87 3.48 -11.87 8.42
CA ALA A 87 2.70 -13.01 8.02
C ALA A 87 2.90 -14.17 8.98
N ASN A 88 1.83 -14.89 9.29
CA ASN A 88 1.81 -16.13 10.08
C ASN A 88 1.75 -17.37 9.18
N ARG A 89 2.49 -17.33 8.07
CA ARG A 89 2.61 -18.39 7.09
C ARG A 89 4.04 -18.42 6.57
N ASN A 90 4.56 -19.62 6.31
CA ASN A 90 5.83 -19.78 5.64
C ASN A 90 5.79 -19.25 4.21
N HIS A 91 6.95 -18.75 3.76
CA HIS A 91 7.20 -18.30 2.39
C HIS A 91 6.21 -17.24 1.92
N THR A 92 5.69 -16.41 2.83
CA THR A 92 4.98 -15.20 2.42
C THR A 92 6.00 -14.15 2.00
N ASP A 93 5.83 -13.60 0.80
CA ASP A 93 6.69 -12.54 0.25
C ASP A 93 6.44 -11.18 0.93
N VAL A 94 6.77 -11.11 2.22
CA VAL A 94 6.63 -9.89 3.03
C VAL A 94 7.48 -8.73 2.50
N ASP A 95 8.53 -9.03 1.75
CA ASP A 95 9.36 -8.07 1.02
C ASP A 95 8.57 -7.40 -0.09
N GLY A 96 8.04 -8.21 -1.01
CA GLY A 96 7.25 -7.75 -2.14
C GLY A 96 6.01 -6.97 -1.68
N TYR A 97 5.31 -7.45 -0.65
CA TYR A 97 4.17 -6.73 -0.10
C TYR A 97 4.56 -5.37 0.49
N ALA A 98 5.67 -5.32 1.23
CA ALA A 98 6.14 -4.06 1.80
C ALA A 98 6.61 -3.07 0.71
N ALA A 99 7.23 -3.57 -0.36
CA ALA A 99 7.63 -2.76 -1.52
C ALA A 99 6.40 -2.22 -2.27
N ALA A 100 5.42 -3.07 -2.56
CA ALA A 100 4.19 -2.68 -3.24
C ALA A 100 3.40 -1.60 -2.48
N ILE A 101 3.47 -1.58 -1.14
CA ILE A 101 2.88 -0.49 -0.33
C ILE A 101 3.62 0.83 -0.59
N TYR A 102 4.94 0.84 -0.73
CA TYR A 102 5.65 2.06 -1.13
C TYR A 102 5.24 2.53 -2.52
N ASP A 103 5.07 1.61 -3.48
CA ASP A 103 4.60 1.97 -4.82
C ASP A 103 3.22 2.65 -4.78
N ILE A 104 2.29 2.14 -3.95
CA ILE A 104 0.98 2.77 -3.73
C ILE A 104 1.14 4.19 -3.15
N LEU A 105 1.98 4.35 -2.12
CA LEU A 105 2.22 5.65 -1.48
C LEU A 105 2.85 6.66 -2.45
N ASP A 106 3.72 6.20 -3.35
CA ASP A 106 4.33 7.04 -4.39
C ASP A 106 3.31 7.43 -5.47
N ALA A 107 2.42 6.52 -5.84
CA ALA A 107 1.40 6.75 -6.88
C ALA A 107 0.27 7.69 -6.43
N GLU A 108 -0.06 7.72 -5.13
CA GLU A 108 -1.08 8.61 -4.58
C GLU A 108 -0.65 10.09 -4.67
N GLY A 109 0.65 10.36 -4.50
CA GLY A 109 1.20 11.73 -4.47
C GLY A 109 0.79 12.52 -3.23
N THR A 110 1.03 13.83 -3.22
CA THR A 110 0.53 14.71 -2.14
C THR A 110 -0.97 14.89 -2.27
N VAL A 111 -1.74 14.27 -1.37
CA VAL A 111 -3.18 14.48 -1.22
C VAL A 111 -3.41 15.91 -0.72
N THR A 112 -3.86 16.81 -1.59
CA THR A 112 -4.56 18.03 -1.14
C THR A 112 -5.89 17.60 -0.54
N GLU A 113 -6.17 18.01 0.70
CA GLU A 113 -7.47 17.73 1.34
C GLU A 113 -8.61 18.16 0.39
N PRO A 114 -9.51 17.24 -0.01
CA PRO A 114 -10.57 17.60 -0.92
C PRO A 114 -11.53 18.57 -0.23
N ALA A 115 -11.84 19.66 -0.91
CA ALA A 115 -12.99 20.49 -0.57
C ALA A 115 -14.27 19.65 -0.77
N GLN A 116 -14.84 19.17 0.33
CA GLN A 116 -16.15 18.52 0.38
C GLN A 116 -16.30 17.34 -0.59
N ALA A 117 -15.58 16.24 -0.30
CA ALA A 117 -15.74 14.99 -1.03
C ALA A 117 -17.17 14.42 -0.88
N ASP A 118 -17.75 13.95 -1.98
CA ASP A 118 -18.94 13.11 -1.97
C ASP A 118 -18.72 11.94 -0.98
N ASN A 119 -19.75 11.57 -0.20
CA ASN A 119 -19.65 10.41 0.67
C ASN A 119 -19.69 9.11 -0.16
N LEU A 120 -18.51 8.63 -0.57
CA LEU A 120 -18.35 7.44 -1.40
C LEU A 120 -18.16 6.14 -0.59
N ASN A 121 -18.30 6.20 0.74
CA ASN A 121 -17.99 5.06 1.63
C ASN A 121 -18.88 3.84 1.38
N ASP A 122 -20.10 4.03 0.90
CA ASP A 122 -21.05 2.95 0.62
C ASP A 122 -20.52 1.95 -0.43
N TYR A 123 -19.66 2.43 -1.34
CA TYR A 123 -19.13 1.66 -2.47
C TYR A 123 -17.84 0.90 -2.13
N ILE A 124 -17.17 1.25 -1.02
CA ILE A 124 -15.89 0.67 -0.60
C ILE A 124 -16.10 -0.78 -0.14
N GLY A 125 -15.33 -1.72 -0.68
CA GLY A 125 -15.39 -3.13 -0.31
C GLY A 125 -14.94 -4.04 -1.44
N GLY A 126 -14.90 -5.34 -1.14
CA GLY A 126 -14.60 -6.39 -2.11
C GLY A 126 -15.84 -6.80 -2.91
N TYR A 127 -15.63 -7.15 -4.18
CA TYR A 127 -16.65 -7.66 -5.07
C TYR A 127 -16.13 -8.94 -5.75
N ASP A 128 -16.93 -10.00 -5.79
CA ASP A 128 -16.53 -11.31 -6.32
C ASP A 128 -16.57 -11.31 -7.86
N PHE A 129 -15.42 -11.55 -8.49
CA PHE A 129 -15.27 -11.63 -9.94
C PHE A 129 -15.22 -13.07 -10.47
N SER A 130 -15.58 -14.04 -9.64
CA SER A 130 -15.68 -15.44 -10.04
C SER A 130 -16.70 -15.64 -11.18
N PRO A 131 -16.43 -16.57 -12.13
CA PRO A 131 -15.25 -17.43 -12.24
C PRO A 131 -14.10 -16.81 -13.05
N TRP A 132 -14.18 -15.54 -13.46
CA TRP A 132 -13.19 -14.91 -14.34
C TRP A 132 -11.96 -14.38 -13.60
N GLY A 133 -12.10 -14.05 -12.31
CA GLY A 133 -11.01 -13.64 -11.45
C GLY A 133 -11.32 -13.85 -9.96
N GLY A 134 -10.53 -13.21 -9.11
CA GLY A 134 -10.68 -13.24 -7.65
C GLY A 134 -11.60 -12.13 -7.15
N GLU A 135 -11.05 -11.26 -6.33
CA GLU A 135 -11.76 -10.12 -5.74
C GLU A 135 -11.44 -8.84 -6.51
N GLU A 136 -12.45 -8.02 -6.81
CA GLU A 136 -12.29 -6.63 -7.18
C GLU A 136 -12.46 -5.77 -5.93
N LEU A 137 -11.38 -5.18 -5.43
CA LEU A 137 -11.41 -4.32 -4.26
C LEU A 137 -11.62 -2.86 -4.69
N VAL A 138 -12.72 -2.26 -4.23
CA VAL A 138 -13.00 -0.83 -4.39
C VAL A 138 -12.61 -0.09 -3.11
N PHE A 139 -11.81 0.97 -3.25
CA PHE A 139 -11.33 1.77 -2.13
C PHE A 139 -11.23 3.25 -2.50
N ARG A 140 -11.05 4.10 -1.48
CA ARG A 140 -10.86 5.54 -1.66
C ARG A 140 -9.52 5.79 -2.35
N TRP A 141 -9.53 6.59 -3.41
CA TRP A 141 -8.31 6.97 -4.11
C TRP A 141 -8.41 8.41 -4.58
N LYS A 142 -7.51 9.27 -4.06
CA LYS A 142 -7.54 10.73 -4.31
C LYS A 142 -8.95 11.29 -4.01
N ASP A 143 -9.53 12.00 -4.97
CA ASP A 143 -10.88 12.60 -4.84
C ASP A 143 -12.02 11.62 -5.17
N GLY A 144 -11.73 10.42 -5.66
CA GLY A 144 -12.70 9.45 -6.15
C GLY A 144 -12.59 8.07 -5.51
N LEU A 145 -12.85 7.04 -6.31
CA LEU A 145 -12.60 5.65 -5.95
C LEU A 145 -11.58 5.06 -6.91
N ALA A 146 -10.97 3.96 -6.52
CA ALA A 146 -10.25 3.09 -7.43
C ALA A 146 -10.69 1.65 -7.23
N LEU A 147 -10.54 0.86 -8.28
CA LEU A 147 -10.77 -0.57 -8.31
C LEU A 147 -9.45 -1.28 -8.60
N VAL A 148 -9.16 -2.35 -7.85
CA VAL A 148 -7.98 -3.18 -8.02
C VAL A 148 -8.36 -4.66 -7.98
N SER A 149 -7.92 -5.42 -8.98
CA SER A 149 -8.11 -6.86 -9.02
C SER A 149 -7.12 -7.57 -8.11
N LEU A 150 -7.60 -8.43 -7.23
CA LEU A 150 -6.83 -9.22 -6.26
C LEU A 150 -6.90 -10.73 -6.57
N PRO A 151 -5.82 -11.47 -6.26
CA PRO A 151 -4.56 -11.00 -5.70
C PRO A 151 -3.66 -10.36 -6.76
N THR A 152 -2.88 -9.34 -6.38
CA THR A 152 -1.88 -8.69 -7.24
C THR A 152 -0.64 -8.29 -6.43
N MET A 153 0.53 -8.33 -7.06
CA MET A 153 1.78 -7.74 -6.55
C MET A 153 2.15 -6.44 -7.27
N GLU A 154 1.34 -6.03 -8.24
CA GLU A 154 1.51 -4.81 -9.02
C GLU A 154 0.27 -3.90 -8.86
N PRO A 155 -0.09 -3.52 -7.61
CA PRO A 155 -1.38 -2.90 -7.30
C PRO A 155 -1.60 -1.59 -8.07
N VAL A 156 -0.55 -0.79 -8.25
CA VAL A 156 -0.60 0.49 -8.99
C VAL A 156 -0.90 0.28 -10.47
N ASP A 157 -0.28 -0.72 -11.11
CA ASP A 157 -0.51 -1.01 -12.52
C ASP A 157 -1.89 -1.63 -12.78
N SER A 158 -2.40 -2.41 -11.82
CA SER A 158 -3.77 -2.94 -11.85
C SER A 158 -4.86 -1.93 -11.45
N LEU A 159 -4.47 -0.74 -11.00
CA LEU A 159 -5.40 0.26 -10.49
C LEU A 159 -6.23 0.88 -11.63
N THR A 160 -7.55 0.82 -11.48
CA THR A 160 -8.51 1.51 -12.35
C THR A 160 -9.20 2.61 -11.56
N GLU A 161 -8.85 3.87 -11.83
CA GLU A 161 -9.51 5.01 -11.19
C GLU A 161 -10.98 5.12 -11.64
N LEU A 162 -11.85 5.52 -10.71
CA LEU A 162 -13.29 5.66 -10.91
C LEU A 162 -13.71 7.10 -10.60
N ARG A 163 -14.40 7.72 -11.55
CA ARG A 163 -14.97 9.06 -11.41
C ARG A 163 -16.48 8.99 -11.31
N HIS A 164 -17.02 9.57 -10.25
CA HIS A 164 -18.45 9.67 -10.02
C HIS A 164 -19.13 10.50 -11.12
N ILE A 165 -20.28 10.02 -11.61
CA ILE A 165 -21.10 10.73 -12.60
C ILE A 165 -22.33 11.30 -11.90
N GLU A 166 -23.23 10.41 -11.46
CA GLU A 166 -24.46 10.70 -10.74
C GLU A 166 -24.97 9.41 -10.10
N GLY A 167 -25.67 9.53 -8.96
CA GLY A 167 -26.26 8.38 -8.26
C GLY A 167 -25.22 7.29 -7.97
N ASP A 168 -25.51 6.07 -8.44
CA ASP A 168 -24.61 4.91 -8.28
C ASP A 168 -23.76 4.62 -9.53
N ARG A 169 -23.58 5.60 -10.44
CA ARG A 169 -22.90 5.44 -11.74
C ARG A 169 -21.53 6.12 -11.74
N PHE A 170 -20.53 5.41 -12.28
CA PHE A 170 -19.13 5.85 -12.36
C PHE A 170 -18.56 5.56 -13.75
N HIS A 171 -17.61 6.37 -14.21
CA HIS A 171 -16.75 6.00 -15.34
C HIS A 171 -15.39 5.56 -14.85
N THR A 172 -14.83 4.52 -15.46
CA THR A 172 -13.40 4.24 -15.34
C THR A 172 -12.60 5.39 -15.96
N VAL A 173 -11.37 5.63 -15.50
CA VAL A 173 -10.47 6.63 -16.08
C VAL A 173 -9.35 5.89 -16.81
N ARG A 174 -9.20 6.18 -18.11
CA ARG A 174 -8.13 5.57 -18.92
C ARG A 174 -6.78 6.22 -18.60
N LYS A 175 -5.67 5.57 -18.97
CA LYS A 175 -4.30 6.11 -18.84
C LYS A 175 -4.10 7.51 -19.46
N ASN A 176 -4.92 7.88 -20.46
CA ASN A 176 -4.88 9.22 -21.07
C ASN A 176 -5.82 10.24 -20.40
N GLY A 177 -6.35 9.94 -19.21
CA GLY A 177 -7.25 10.79 -18.43
C GLY A 177 -8.68 10.90 -18.98
N LYS A 178 -8.98 10.28 -20.12
CA LYS A 178 -10.33 10.33 -20.70
C LYS A 178 -11.27 9.32 -20.03
N PRO A 179 -12.59 9.60 -19.98
CA PRO A 179 -13.57 8.64 -19.51
C PRO A 179 -13.49 7.31 -20.29
N GLY A 180 -13.52 6.23 -19.53
CA GLY A 180 -13.59 4.86 -19.97
C GLY A 180 -15.03 4.36 -20.05
N HIS A 181 -15.21 3.06 -19.82
CA HIS A 181 -16.55 2.48 -19.77
C HIS A 181 -17.24 2.84 -18.45
N GLU A 182 -18.57 2.79 -18.46
CA GLU A 182 -19.38 2.98 -17.26
C GLU A 182 -19.41 1.70 -16.41
N ILE A 183 -19.41 1.88 -15.09
CA ILE A 183 -19.73 0.87 -14.10
C ILE A 183 -20.85 1.39 -13.19
N ARG A 184 -21.63 0.49 -12.61
CA ARG A 184 -22.75 0.86 -11.76
C ARG A 184 -22.79 0.02 -10.49
N PHE A 185 -22.94 0.66 -9.35
CA PHE A 185 -23.25 -0.05 -8.11
C PHE A 185 -24.76 -0.26 -7.99
N VAL A 186 -25.17 -1.44 -7.53
CA VAL A 186 -26.58 -1.81 -7.40
C VAL A 186 -26.96 -1.92 -5.94
N ARG A 187 -28.00 -1.21 -5.53
CA ARG A 187 -28.54 -1.23 -4.17
C ARG A 187 -29.75 -2.14 -4.04
N ASN A 188 -29.91 -2.75 -2.87
CA ASN A 188 -31.15 -3.44 -2.51
C ASN A 188 -32.23 -2.45 -2.03
N ALA A 189 -33.41 -2.96 -1.66
CA ALA A 189 -34.53 -2.15 -1.15
C ALA A 189 -34.19 -1.37 0.13
N ASP A 190 -33.21 -1.82 0.92
CA ASP A 190 -32.75 -1.15 2.14
C ASP A 190 -31.68 -0.07 1.85
N GLY A 191 -31.36 0.17 0.57
CA GLY A 191 -30.38 1.16 0.14
C GLY A 191 -28.91 0.70 0.27
N ARG A 192 -28.65 -0.57 0.59
CA ARG A 192 -27.28 -1.11 0.71
C ARG A 192 -26.77 -1.58 -0.65
N VAL A 193 -25.54 -1.21 -1.00
CA VAL A 193 -24.87 -1.72 -2.22
C VAL A 193 -24.63 -3.23 -2.08
N THR A 194 -25.14 -3.99 -3.03
CA THR A 194 -25.10 -5.46 -3.04
C THR A 194 -24.25 -6.03 -4.17
N HIS A 195 -24.12 -5.35 -5.30
CA HIS A 195 -23.36 -5.84 -6.46
C HIS A 195 -22.74 -4.66 -7.21
N LEU A 196 -21.67 -4.94 -7.95
CA LEU A 196 -21.07 -4.06 -8.95
C LEU A 196 -21.38 -4.62 -10.35
N ASP A 197 -22.04 -3.81 -11.17
CA ASP A 197 -22.27 -4.09 -12.57
C ASP A 197 -21.14 -3.48 -13.40
N VAL A 198 -20.40 -4.35 -14.08
CA VAL A 198 -19.36 -3.97 -15.04
C VAL A 198 -19.56 -4.78 -16.32
N HIS A 199 -19.70 -4.08 -17.46
CA HIS A 199 -20.12 -4.70 -18.71
C HIS A 199 -21.45 -5.49 -18.55
N SER A 200 -21.45 -6.78 -18.88
CA SER A 200 -22.60 -7.69 -18.69
C SER A 200 -22.39 -8.62 -17.50
N LEU A 201 -21.55 -8.23 -16.54
CA LEU A 201 -21.18 -9.01 -15.37
C LEU A 201 -21.75 -8.36 -14.11
N HIS A 202 -22.24 -9.21 -13.20
CA HIS A 202 -22.75 -8.82 -11.90
C HIS A 202 -21.83 -9.40 -10.84
N LEU A 203 -21.03 -8.55 -10.19
CA LEU A 203 -20.06 -8.96 -9.18
C LEU A 203 -20.70 -8.78 -7.79
N PRO A 204 -21.08 -9.86 -7.09
CA PRO A 204 -21.63 -9.75 -5.75
C PRO A 204 -20.65 -9.11 -4.78
N ARG A 205 -21.14 -8.24 -3.91
CA ARG A 205 -20.35 -7.67 -2.83
C ARG A 205 -19.98 -8.78 -1.84
N LEU A 206 -18.70 -8.87 -1.51
CA LEU A 206 -18.18 -9.75 -0.48
C LEU A 206 -18.61 -9.27 0.92
N PRO A 207 -18.81 -10.19 1.87
CA PRO A 207 -19.27 -9.87 3.22
C PRO A 207 -18.31 -9.02 4.04
#